data_AF-U4TR76-F1
#
_entry.id   AF-U4TR76-F1
#
_cell.length_a   1.000
_cell.length_b   1.000
_cell.length_c   1.000
_cell.angle_alpha   90.00
_cell.angle_beta   90.00
_cell.angle_gamma   90.00
#
_symmetry.space_group_name_H-M   'P 1'
#
loop_
_entity.id
_entity.type
_entity.pdbx_description
1 polymer ?
#
loop_
_entity_poly.entity_id
_entity_poly.type
_entity_poly.pdbx_seq_one_letter_code
_entity_poly.pdbx_strand_id
1 'polypeptide(L)' 'MDYIYNTTAGELYRQMLKYRQNDVNELVDMQLSRTPYSDNRALIIAARINLLTDIIDQIEAKEKAPGAATSES' A
#
# COMPACT_ATOMS: atom_id res chain seq x y z
N MET A 1 21.50 -20.60 -4.33
CA MET A 1 21.38 -19.29 -5.00
C MET A 1 20.36 -18.49 -4.22
N ASP A 2 20.80 -17.87 -3.12
CA ASP A 2 19.95 -17.02 -2.29
C ASP A 2 19.80 -15.66 -2.98
N TYR A 3 18.64 -15.43 -3.60
CA TYR A 3 18.28 -14.13 -4.13
C TYR A 3 17.85 -13.22 -2.98
N ILE A 4 18.82 -12.69 -2.23
CA ILE A 4 18.60 -11.56 -1.34
C ILE A 4 18.37 -10.35 -2.25
N TYR A 5 17.11 -10.12 -2.64
CA TYR A 5 16.72 -8.91 -3.36
C TYR A 5 16.97 -7.71 -2.44
N ASN A 6 18.05 -6.97 -2.69
CA ASN A 6 18.24 -5.63 -2.14
C ASN A 6 17.09 -4.75 -2.64
N THR A 7 16.00 -4.72 -1.89
CA THR A 7 14.82 -3.91 -2.18
C THR A 7 15.07 -2.54 -1.59
N THR A 8 15.14 -1.50 -2.43
CA THR A 8 15.32 -0.12 -1.97
C THR A 8 14.02 0.39 -1.35
N ALA A 9 14.08 1.43 -0.50
CA ALA A 9 12.90 2.04 0.11
C ALA A 9 11.85 2.49 -0.94
N GLY A 10 12.31 3.02 -2.08
CA GLY A 10 11.43 3.40 -3.19
C GLY A 10 10.75 2.22 -3.87
N GLU A 11 11.38 1.05 -3.91
CA GLU A 11 10.76 -0.16 -4.46
C GLU A 11 9.70 -0.73 -3.52
N LEU A 12 9.95 -0.74 -2.20
CA LEU A 12 8.93 -1.08 -1.20
C LEU A 12 7.72 -0.14 -1.28
N TYR A 13 7.96 1.17 -1.46
CA TYR A 13 6.90 2.15 -1.63
C TYR A 13 6.02 1.86 -2.86
N ARG A 14 6.63 1.58 -4.02
CA ARG A 14 5.90 1.19 -5.24
C ARG A 14 5.11 -0.10 -5.05
N GLN A 15 5.65 -1.07 -4.33
CA GLN A 15 4.94 -2.31 -4.02
C GLN A 15 3.72 -2.06 -3.12
N MET A 16 3.85 -1.22 -2.09
CA MET A 16 2.73 -0.84 -1.23
C MET A 16 1.60 -0.15 -2.01
N LEU A 17 1.93 0.78 -2.92
CA LEU A 17 0.96 1.41 -3.82
C LEU A 17 0.23 0.37 -4.68
N LYS A 18 0.97 -0.59 -5.25
CA LYS A 18 0.41 -1.67 -6.06
C LYS A 18 -0.52 -2.57 -5.24
N TYR A 19 -0.13 -2.95 -4.02
CA TYR A 19 -0.96 -3.76 -3.15
C TYR A 19 -2.26 -3.04 -2.77
N ARG A 20 -2.20 -1.75 -2.44
CA ARG A 20 -3.39 -0.95 -2.16
C ARG A 20 -4.33 -0.92 -3.36
N GLN A 21 -3.80 -0.69 -4.56
CA GLN A 21 -4.60 -0.65 -5.78
C GLN A 21 -5.25 -1.99 -6.10
N ASN A 22 -4.54 -3.10 -5.89
CA ASN A 22 -5.10 -4.43 -6.07
C ASN A 22 -6.26 -4.70 -5.10
N ASP A 23 -6.11 -4.32 -3.84
CA ASP A 23 -7.16 -4.47 -2.83
C ASP A 23 -8.40 -3.60 -3.17
N VAL A 24 -8.20 -2.38 -3.67
CA VAL A 24 -9.30 -1.54 -4.17
C VAL A 24 -10.02 -2.20 -5.34
N ASN A 25 -9.28 -2.71 -6.32
CA ASN A 25 -9.86 -3.39 -7.47
C ASN A 25 -10.66 -4.62 -7.04
N GLU A 26 -10.14 -5.38 -6.07
CA GLU A 26 -10.84 -6.55 -5.53
C GLU A 26 -12.18 -6.18 -4.85
N LEU A 27 -12.23 -5.07 -4.08
CA LEU A 27 -13.51 -4.59 -3.52
C LEU A 27 -14.49 -4.12 -4.59
N VAL A 28 -14.00 -3.45 -5.63
CA VAL A 28 -14.84 -3.03 -6.76
C VAL A 28 -15.40 -4.24 -7.49
N ASP A 29 -14.56 -5.23 -7.77
CA ASP A 29 -14.97 -6.48 -8.42
C ASP A 29 -15.97 -7.25 -7.55
N MET A 30 -15.79 -7.28 -6.23
CA MET A 30 -16.80 -7.82 -5.31
C MET A 30 -18.13 -7.09 -5.53
N GLN A 31 -18.16 -5.77 -5.40
CA GLN A 31 -19.38 -4.98 -5.54
C GLN A 31 -20.08 -5.16 -6.90
N LEU A 32 -19.32 -5.34 -7.99
CA LEU A 32 -19.85 -5.47 -9.34
C LEU A 32 -20.22 -6.90 -9.73
N SER A 33 -19.50 -7.92 -9.23
CA SER A 33 -19.53 -9.27 -9.79
C SER A 33 -20.79 -10.07 -9.51
N ARG A 34 -21.77 -9.57 -8.74
CA ARG A 34 -22.97 -10.31 -8.25
C ARG A 34 -22.65 -11.68 -7.62
N THR A 35 -21.37 -12.00 -7.43
CA THR A 35 -20.88 -13.27 -6.95
C THR A 35 -20.86 -13.16 -5.44
N PRO A 36 -21.43 -14.13 -4.69
CA PRO A 36 -21.43 -14.03 -3.24
C PRO A 36 -20.00 -14.00 -2.69
N TYR A 37 -19.62 -12.90 -2.05
CA TYR A 37 -18.43 -12.80 -1.20
C TYR A 37 -18.89 -12.76 0.26
N SER A 38 -18.05 -13.27 1.17
CA SER A 38 -18.34 -13.13 2.59
C SER A 38 -18.05 -11.71 3.05
N ASP A 39 -18.92 -11.16 3.89
CA ASP A 39 -18.73 -9.84 4.52
C ASP A 39 -17.38 -9.77 5.24
N ASN A 40 -16.93 -10.89 5.83
CA ASN A 40 -15.62 -10.99 6.46
C ASN A 40 -14.46 -10.74 5.50
N ARG A 41 -14.54 -11.21 4.24
CA ARG A 41 -13.49 -10.97 3.25
C ARG A 41 -13.46 -9.50 2.83
N ALA A 42 -14.63 -8.90 2.59
CA ALA A 42 -14.73 -7.48 2.27
C ALA A 42 -14.16 -6.60 3.40
N LEU A 43 -14.47 -6.93 4.67
CA LEU A 43 -13.93 -6.25 5.84
C LEU A 43 -12.40 -6.35 5.94
N ILE A 44 -11.83 -7.53 5.68
CA ILE A 44 -10.37 -7.72 5.69
C ILE A 44 -9.69 -6.86 4.62
N ILE A 45 -10.25 -6.82 3.41
CA ILE A 45 -9.67 -6.04 2.31
C ILE A 45 -9.79 -4.54 2.60
N ALA A 46 -10.93 -4.09 3.12
CA ALA A 46 -11.09 -2.70 3.56
C ALA A 46 -10.08 -2.30 4.64
N ALA A 47 -9.85 -3.16 5.64
CA ALA A 47 -8.84 -2.93 6.67
C ALA A 47 -7.43 -2.84 6.09
N ARG A 48 -7.08 -3.67 5.11
CA ARG A 48 -5.79 -3.61 4.41
C ARG A 48 -5.60 -2.32 3.62
N ILE A 49 -6.65 -1.84 2.93
CA ILE A 49 -6.61 -0.55 2.22
C ILE A 49 -6.33 0.59 3.18
N ASN A 50 -7.02 0.62 4.33
CA ASN A 50 -6.81 1.65 5.35
C ASN A 50 -5.37 1.61 5.89
N LEU A 51 -4.88 0.44 6.26
CA LEU A 51 -3.52 0.27 6.77
C LEU A 51 -2.46 0.72 5.76
N LEU A 52 -2.60 0.30 4.49
CA LEU A 52 -1.67 0.70 3.43
C LEU A 52 -1.71 2.19 3.17
N THR A 53 -2.90 2.81 3.21
CA THR A 53 -3.07 4.26 3.05
C THR A 53 -2.38 5.01 4.17
N ASP A 54 -2.59 4.64 5.44
CA ASP A 54 -1.93 5.27 6.58
C ASP A 54 -0.40 5.18 6.48
N ILE A 55 0.14 4.04 6.06
CA ILE A 55 1.59 3.86 5.89
C ILE A 55 2.13 4.72 4.76
N ILE A 56 1.44 4.74 3.61
CA ILE A 56 1.81 5.56 2.45
C ILE A 56 1.79 7.04 2.82
N ASP A 57 0.75 7.51 3.49
CA ASP A 57 0.62 8.91 3.90
C ASP A 57 1.72 9.32 4.88
N GLN A 58 2.10 8.44 5.81
CA GLN A 58 3.23 8.67 6.72
C GLN A 58 4.57 8.75 5.97
N ILE A 59 4.78 7.93 4.92
CA ILE A 59 5.98 7.99 4.08
C ILE A 59 6.00 9.32 3.31
N GLU A 60 4.89 9.67 2.65
CA GLU A 60 4.80 10.91 1.89
C GLU A 60 4.96 12.16 2.77
N ALA A 61 4.39 12.14 3.98
CA ALA A 61 4.54 13.24 4.94
C ALA A 61 5.99 13.42 5.39
N LYS A 62 6.74 12.32 5.56
CA LYS A 62 8.18 12.36 5.89
C LYS A 62 9.01 12.91 4.73
N GLU A 63 8.72 12.53 3.49
CA GLU A 63 9.39 13.05 2.29
C GLU A 63 9.10 14.55 2.06
N LYS A 64 7.88 15.00 2.40
CA LYS A 64 7.43 16.40 2.26
C LYS A 64 7.83 17.29 3.44
N ALA A 65 8.38 16.74 4.52
CA ALA A 65 8.73 17.52 5.70
C ALA A 65 9.88 18.50 5.38
N PRO A 66 9.74 19.81 5.71
CA PRO A 66 10.79 20.80 5.51
C PRO A 66 11.97 20.46 6.45
N GLY A 67 12.93 19.70 5.95
CA GLY A 67 14.03 19.13 6.72
C GLY A 67 14.62 17.84 6.13
N ALA A 68 13.97 17.20 5.16
CA ALA A 68 14.53 16.05 4.43
C ALA A 68 15.74 16.41 3.52
N ALA A 69 16.01 17.71 3.35
CA ALA A 69 17.17 18.22 2.63
C ALA A 69 18.09 19.03 3.55
N THR A 70 18.74 18.39 4.52
CA THR A 70 19.99 18.89 5.13
C THR A 70 20.68 17.76 5.88
N SER A 71 21.55 16.99 5.22
CA SER A 71 22.74 16.46 5.88
C SER A 71 23.79 15.94 4.89
N GLU A 72 24.16 16.73 3.89
CA GLU A 72 25.51 16.66 3.33
C GLU A 72 26.02 18.10 3.16
N SER A 73 26.84 18.52 4.12
CA SER A 73 27.79 19.62 4.03
C SER A 73 29.16 19.04 4.39
#